data_AF-A0A927N111-F1
#
_entry.id   AF-A0A927N111-F1
#
_cell.length_a   1.000
_cell.length_b   1.000
_cell.length_c   1.000
_cell.angle_alpha   90.00
_cell.angle_beta   90.00
_cell.angle_gamma   90.00
#
_symmetry.space_group_name_H-M   'P 1'
#
loop_
_entity.id
_entity.type
_entity.pdbx_description
1 polymer ?
#
loop_
_entity_poly.entity_id
_entity_poly.type
_entity_poly.pdbx_seq_one_letter_code
_entity_poly.pdbx_strand_id
1 'polypeptide(L)'
;MNLAPRWMPLWIALGLAAVAFLWSHVTTPPERPEPSTREFVRTELDVADGVQMVLPIELPAGYDYPTEYDYDTWQITEGTPGASKRPHAESRSTTFFPTGGTARARLPIVIMCVQPVNLKQEMCPTTSGSRNLQLRHQQTRVTVYAASKDAYDVSAWQDVELTTDIDKVTWLH
;
A
#
# COMPACT_ATOMS: atom_id res chain seq x y z
N MET A 1 -22.45 -10.44 -82.62
CA MET A 1 -23.45 -9.74 -81.79
C MET A 1 -24.18 -10.77 -80.95
N ASN A 2 -23.94 -10.80 -79.64
CA ASN A 2 -24.88 -11.20 -78.60
C ASN A 2 -24.26 -10.85 -77.24
N LEU A 3 -25.05 -10.20 -76.40
CA LEU A 3 -24.68 -9.56 -75.15
C LEU A 3 -25.20 -10.38 -73.96
N ALA A 4 -24.35 -10.45 -72.93
CA ALA A 4 -24.67 -10.49 -71.49
C ALA A 4 -25.02 -11.85 -70.81
N PRO A 5 -25.10 -11.92 -69.46
CA PRO A 5 -23.98 -11.77 -68.49
C PRO A 5 -24.08 -12.68 -67.22
N ARG A 6 -23.03 -12.61 -66.35
CA ARG A 6 -22.97 -12.94 -64.88
C ARG A 6 -23.18 -14.45 -64.54
N TRP A 7 -22.50 -15.09 -63.59
CA TRP A 7 -22.45 -14.84 -62.13
C TRP A 7 -21.29 -15.65 -61.48
N MET A 8 -20.53 -14.99 -60.58
CA MET A 8 -19.85 -15.49 -59.36
C MET A 8 -18.74 -16.58 -59.44
N PRO A 9 -17.76 -16.64 -58.50
CA PRO A 9 -17.89 -16.23 -57.11
C PRO A 9 -16.81 -15.29 -56.56
N LEU A 10 -17.32 -14.43 -55.69
CA LEU A 10 -16.67 -13.48 -54.80
C LEU A 10 -15.88 -14.26 -53.71
N TRP A 11 -14.75 -14.85 -54.07
CA TRP A 11 -13.85 -15.48 -53.10
C TRP A 11 -12.81 -14.46 -52.61
N ILE A 12 -12.61 -14.43 -51.29
CA ILE A 12 -11.43 -13.85 -50.61
C ILE A 12 -11.43 -12.32 -50.44
N ALA A 13 -12.43 -11.77 -49.74
CA ALA A 13 -12.26 -10.46 -49.07
C ALA A 13 -12.92 -10.37 -47.68
N LEU A 14 -13.49 -11.47 -47.18
CA LEU A 14 -14.25 -11.50 -45.92
C LEU A 14 -13.63 -12.39 -44.83
N GLY A 15 -12.44 -12.95 -45.05
CA GLY A 15 -11.76 -13.81 -44.08
C GLY A 15 -10.83 -13.09 -43.09
N LEU A 16 -10.31 -11.91 -43.44
CA LEU A 16 -9.29 -11.21 -42.64
C LEU A 16 -9.87 -10.15 -41.68
N ALA A 17 -11.13 -9.74 -41.84
CA ALA A 17 -11.78 -8.81 -40.92
C ALA A 17 -12.25 -9.49 -39.61
N ALA A 18 -12.45 -10.82 -39.61
CA ALA A 18 -12.95 -11.54 -38.44
C ALA A 18 -11.85 -11.87 -37.40
N VAL A 19 -10.57 -11.88 -37.79
CA VAL A 19 -9.46 -12.19 -36.86
C VAL A 19 -8.98 -10.93 -36.11
N ALA A 20 -9.12 -9.75 -36.71
CA ALA A 20 -8.75 -8.49 -36.06
C ALA A 20 -9.76 -8.03 -34.99
N PHE A 21 -11.02 -8.48 -35.06
CA PHE A 21 -12.06 -8.07 -34.10
C PHE A 21 -12.08 -8.89 -32.80
N LEU A 22 -11.34 -10.00 -32.74
CA LEU A 22 -11.22 -10.83 -31.54
C LEU A 22 -10.05 -10.40 -30.63
N TRP A 23 -9.21 -9.47 -31.08
CA TRP A 23 -8.05 -8.95 -30.35
C TRP A 23 -8.26 -7.52 -29.80
N SER A 24 -9.46 -6.96 -29.96
CA SER A 24 -9.84 -5.66 -29.39
C SER A 24 -10.48 -5.77 -28.01
N HIS A 25 -10.56 -6.97 -27.43
CA HIS A 25 -10.67 -7.11 -25.98
C HIS A 25 -9.31 -6.76 -25.37
N VAL A 26 -8.97 -5.47 -25.47
CA VAL A 26 -8.06 -4.78 -24.57
C VAL A 26 -8.59 -5.13 -23.18
N THR A 27 -7.96 -6.12 -22.56
CA THR A 27 -8.05 -6.36 -21.14
C THR A 27 -7.58 -5.07 -20.51
N THR A 28 -8.53 -4.21 -20.12
CA THR A 28 -8.26 -3.11 -19.21
C THR A 28 -7.47 -3.74 -18.07
N PRO A 29 -6.26 -3.25 -17.75
CA PRO A 29 -5.54 -3.70 -16.58
C PRO A 29 -6.51 -3.66 -15.39
N PRO A 30 -6.52 -4.66 -14.50
CA PRO A 30 -7.40 -4.64 -13.35
C PRO A 30 -7.22 -3.30 -12.64
N GLU A 31 -8.34 -2.61 -12.41
CA GLU A 31 -8.35 -1.35 -11.70
C GLU A 31 -7.72 -1.56 -10.33
N ARG A 32 -6.68 -0.77 -10.01
CA ARG A 32 -6.02 -0.89 -8.70
C ARG A 32 -7.07 -0.55 -7.64
N PRO A 33 -7.25 -1.38 -6.59
CA PRO A 33 -8.20 -1.07 -5.53
C PRO A 33 -7.95 0.33 -4.94
N GLU A 34 -9.00 1.03 -4.52
CA GLU A 34 -8.85 2.36 -3.94
C GLU A 34 -8.05 2.30 -2.63
N PRO A 35 -7.21 3.30 -2.29
CA PRO A 35 -6.37 3.23 -1.10
C PRO A 35 -7.10 3.11 0.24
N SER A 36 -8.36 3.53 0.29
CA SER A 36 -9.25 3.40 1.44
C SER A 36 -9.83 1.99 1.60
N THR A 37 -9.57 1.05 0.68
CA THR A 37 -10.14 -0.30 0.72
C THR A 37 -9.25 -1.27 1.47
N ARG A 38 -9.87 -2.26 2.13
CA ARG A 38 -9.12 -3.38 2.73
C ARG A 38 -8.31 -4.17 1.69
N GLU A 39 -8.81 -4.24 0.46
CA GLU A 39 -8.13 -4.96 -0.62
C GLU A 39 -6.81 -4.29 -0.99
N PHE A 40 -6.80 -2.96 -1.18
CA PHE A 40 -5.57 -2.22 -1.44
C PHE A 40 -4.52 -2.47 -0.36
N VAL A 41 -4.91 -2.29 0.91
CA VAL A 41 -3.97 -2.45 2.03
C VAL A 41 -3.46 -3.88 2.13
N ARG A 42 -4.31 -4.89 1.92
CA ARG A 42 -3.85 -6.28 1.84
C ARG A 42 -2.81 -6.48 0.74
N THR A 43 -3.04 -5.92 -0.45
CA THR A 43 -2.08 -6.00 -1.56
C THR A 43 -0.74 -5.35 -1.22
N GLU A 44 -0.74 -4.15 -0.63
CA GLU A 44 0.48 -3.47 -0.23
C GLU A 44 1.25 -4.22 0.86
N LEU A 45 0.53 -4.84 1.80
CA LEU A 45 1.15 -5.60 2.90
C LEU A 45 1.69 -6.97 2.47
N ASP A 46 1.10 -7.60 1.45
CA ASP A 46 1.45 -8.94 0.95
C ASP A 46 2.79 -8.97 0.16
N VAL A 47 3.38 -7.81 -0.13
CA VAL A 47 4.64 -7.66 -0.89
C VAL A 47 5.85 -8.34 -0.22
N ALA A 48 5.86 -8.40 1.11
CA ALA A 48 6.91 -9.01 1.91
C ALA A 48 6.32 -9.94 2.97
N ASP A 49 7.07 -10.94 3.40
CA ASP A 49 6.79 -11.68 4.63
C ASP A 49 7.50 -11.00 5.82
N GLY A 50 7.34 -11.48 7.05
CA GLY A 50 8.11 -10.99 8.21
C GLY A 50 7.27 -10.27 9.25
N VAL A 51 7.72 -9.11 9.73
CA VAL A 51 6.97 -8.35 10.74
C VAL A 51 5.59 -7.99 10.21
N GLN A 52 4.56 -8.26 11.01
CA GLN A 52 3.19 -7.86 10.67
C GLN A 52 3.04 -6.36 10.85
N MET A 53 2.35 -5.72 9.90
CA MET A 53 1.96 -4.33 10.08
C MET A 53 0.98 -4.22 11.25
N VAL A 54 1.18 -3.20 12.08
CA VAL A 54 0.24 -2.82 13.13
C VAL A 54 -0.41 -1.51 12.68
N LEU A 55 -1.73 -1.46 12.67
CA LEU A 55 -2.53 -0.32 12.24
C LEU A 55 -3.38 0.22 13.39
N PRO A 56 -3.68 1.53 13.44
CA PRO A 56 -4.68 2.04 14.36
C PRO A 56 -6.07 1.57 13.92
N ILE A 57 -6.90 1.16 14.87
CA ILE A 57 -8.31 0.80 14.61
C ILE A 57 -9.06 2.03 14.07
N GLU A 58 -8.89 3.17 14.71
CA GLU A 58 -9.45 4.48 14.34
C GLU A 58 -8.33 5.50 14.12
N LEU A 59 -8.48 6.42 13.17
CA LEU A 59 -7.53 7.51 13.00
C LEU A 59 -7.79 8.64 14.00
N PRO A 60 -6.74 9.27 14.56
CA PRO A 60 -6.90 10.54 15.25
C PRO A 60 -7.57 11.58 14.34
N ALA A 61 -8.38 12.44 14.93
CA ALA A 61 -9.11 13.45 14.18
C ALA A 61 -8.18 14.35 13.35
N GLY A 62 -8.54 14.56 12.08
CA GLY A 62 -7.79 15.40 11.14
C GLY A 62 -6.69 14.69 10.35
N TYR A 63 -6.66 13.35 10.35
CA TYR A 63 -5.82 12.54 9.48
C TYR A 63 -6.65 11.77 8.44
N ASP A 64 -6.10 11.63 7.25
CA ASP A 64 -6.62 10.77 6.19
C ASP A 64 -5.99 9.37 6.25
N TYR A 65 -6.63 8.41 5.59
CA TYR A 65 -6.08 7.07 5.41
C TYR A 65 -4.73 7.14 4.65
N PRO A 66 -3.77 6.27 4.98
CA PRO A 66 -2.47 6.29 4.34
C PRO A 66 -2.54 5.69 2.94
N THR A 67 -1.74 6.24 2.03
CA THR A 67 -1.58 5.73 0.65
C THR A 67 -0.21 5.11 0.39
N GLU A 68 0.66 5.15 1.40
CA GLU A 68 2.06 4.73 1.31
C GLU A 68 2.35 3.68 2.39
N TYR A 69 2.90 2.55 1.96
CA TYR A 69 3.32 1.43 2.79
C TYR A 69 4.72 0.99 2.34
N ASP A 70 5.66 0.98 3.27
CA ASP A 70 7.05 0.61 3.00
C ASP A 70 7.48 -0.53 3.93
N TYR A 71 8.59 -1.17 3.58
CA TYR A 71 9.28 -2.13 4.43
C TYR A 71 10.79 -2.03 4.24
N ASP A 72 11.54 -2.25 5.32
CA ASP A 72 12.99 -2.39 5.24
C ASP A 72 13.41 -3.83 5.52
N THR A 73 14.52 -4.24 4.90
CA THR A 73 15.16 -5.54 5.14
C THR A 73 16.59 -5.33 5.59
N TRP A 74 17.10 -6.21 6.46
CA TRP A 74 18.51 -6.17 6.85
C TRP A 74 19.43 -6.80 5.80
N GLN A 75 18.87 -7.68 4.95
CA GLN A 75 19.58 -8.40 3.93
C GLN A 75 19.11 -7.93 2.55
N ILE A 76 20.00 -7.24 1.81
CA ILE A 76 20.02 -7.37 0.36
C ILE A 76 20.47 -8.79 0.13
N THR A 77 19.54 -9.73 -0.01
CA THR A 77 19.89 -11.09 -0.38
C THR A 77 20.57 -10.99 -1.74
N GLU A 78 21.89 -11.11 -1.80
CA GLU A 78 22.59 -11.39 -3.05
C GLU A 78 21.91 -12.62 -3.63
N GLY A 79 21.19 -12.42 -4.73
CA GLY A 79 20.21 -13.36 -5.22
C GLY A 79 20.82 -14.74 -5.35
N THR A 80 20.33 -15.70 -4.56
CA THR A 80 20.52 -17.10 -4.92
C THR A 80 19.68 -17.32 -6.17
N PRO A 81 20.28 -17.63 -7.34
CA PRO A 81 19.51 -17.79 -8.56
C PRO A 81 18.51 -18.93 -8.37
N GLY A 82 17.22 -18.64 -8.45
CA GLY A 82 16.16 -19.65 -8.50
C GLY A 82 15.23 -19.79 -7.28
N ALA A 83 15.40 -19.01 -6.21
CA ALA A 83 14.40 -18.94 -5.14
C ALA A 83 13.56 -17.67 -5.28
N SER A 84 12.37 -17.78 -5.89
CA SER A 84 11.32 -16.75 -5.84
C SER A 84 10.73 -16.66 -4.43
N LYS A 85 11.54 -16.31 -3.44
CA LYS A 85 11.11 -16.10 -2.06
C LYS A 85 10.78 -14.62 -1.88
N ARG A 86 9.61 -14.31 -1.31
CA ARG A 86 9.26 -12.94 -0.92
C ARG A 86 10.31 -12.37 0.04
N PRO A 87 10.62 -11.07 -0.05
CA PRO A 87 11.54 -10.43 0.89
C PRO A 87 11.01 -10.57 2.33
N HIS A 88 11.93 -10.62 3.29
CA HIS A 88 11.59 -10.66 4.72
C HIS A 88 11.75 -9.27 5.33
N ALA A 89 10.61 -8.63 5.64
CA ALA A 89 10.54 -7.32 6.27
C ALA A 89 10.90 -7.41 7.75
N GLU A 90 11.94 -6.67 8.15
CA GLU A 90 12.37 -6.49 9.54
C GLU A 90 11.72 -5.25 10.17
N SER A 91 11.33 -4.29 9.33
CA SER A 91 10.44 -3.18 9.67
C SER A 91 9.34 -3.04 8.62
N ARG A 92 8.24 -2.39 9.01
CA ARG A 92 7.27 -1.82 8.06
C ARG A 92 6.89 -0.42 8.49
N SER A 93 6.52 0.42 7.55
CA SER A 93 6.02 1.75 7.85
C SER A 93 4.84 2.15 6.99
N THR A 94 4.04 3.08 7.50
CA THR A 94 2.99 3.74 6.73
C THR A 94 2.92 5.22 7.09
N THR A 95 2.55 6.05 6.10
CA THR A 95 2.53 7.51 6.21
C THR A 95 1.10 8.05 6.24
N PHE A 96 0.75 8.75 7.32
CA PHE A 96 -0.53 9.43 7.49
C PHE A 96 -0.39 10.93 7.23
N PHE A 97 -1.26 11.44 6.37
CA PHE A 97 -1.31 12.84 6.01
C PHE A 97 -2.47 13.54 6.73
N PRO A 98 -2.29 14.80 7.18
CA PRO A 98 -3.40 15.60 7.66
C PRO A 98 -4.47 15.80 6.57
N THR A 99 -5.74 15.74 6.94
CA THR A 99 -6.87 15.98 6.03
C THR A 99 -6.81 17.41 5.49
N GLY A 100 -6.95 17.56 4.17
CA GLY A 100 -6.85 18.83 3.44
C GLY A 100 -7.92 19.90 3.74
N GLY A 101 -8.67 19.80 4.84
CA GLY A 101 -9.89 20.57 5.10
C GLY A 101 -9.95 21.39 6.38
N THR A 102 -9.00 21.28 7.32
CA THR A 102 -9.05 22.04 8.59
C THR A 102 -7.78 22.82 8.86
N ALA A 103 -7.82 24.12 8.53
CA ALA A 103 -6.79 25.12 8.80
C ALA A 103 -6.46 25.38 10.29
N ARG A 104 -6.91 24.55 11.23
CA ARG A 104 -6.86 24.83 12.69
C ARG A 104 -5.86 24.01 13.50
N ALA A 105 -5.34 22.90 13.00
CA ALA A 105 -4.26 22.20 13.66
C ALA A 105 -3.15 22.03 12.62
N ARG A 106 -1.98 22.64 12.84
CA ARG A 106 -0.76 22.32 12.09
C ARG A 106 -0.35 20.90 12.50
N LEU A 107 -1.10 19.90 12.05
CA LEU A 107 -0.82 18.51 12.34
C LEU A 107 0.40 18.07 11.54
N PRO A 108 1.30 17.26 12.13
CA PRO A 108 2.42 16.74 11.38
C PRO A 108 1.99 15.68 10.37
N ILE A 109 2.80 15.51 9.31
CA ILE A 109 2.82 14.23 8.58
C ILE A 109 3.40 13.20 9.55
N VAL A 110 2.70 12.11 9.76
CA VAL A 110 3.06 11.09 10.75
C VAL A 110 3.45 9.81 10.04
N ILE A 111 4.60 9.27 10.39
CA ILE A 111 5.00 7.93 9.98
C ILE A 111 4.87 7.02 11.19
N MET A 112 4.18 5.90 11.00
CA MET A 112 4.13 4.82 11.96
C MET A 112 5.00 3.68 11.45
N CYS A 113 6.12 3.46 12.13
CA CYS A 113 7.06 2.39 11.84
C CYS A 113 6.92 1.27 12.89
N VAL A 114 6.87 0.03 12.43
CA VAL A 114 6.74 -1.16 13.26
C VAL A 114 7.96 -2.05 13.10
N GLN A 115 8.46 -2.61 14.20
CA GLN A 115 9.56 -3.58 14.20
C GLN A 115 9.44 -4.55 15.38
N PRO A 116 10.03 -5.76 15.32
CA PRO A 116 10.11 -6.66 16.47
C PRO A 116 10.83 -6.01 17.67
N VAL A 117 10.38 -6.28 18.89
CA VAL A 117 10.99 -5.72 20.12
C VAL A 117 12.43 -6.20 20.36
N ASN A 118 12.82 -7.33 19.76
CA ASN A 118 14.10 -8.00 19.92
C ASN A 118 15.03 -7.86 18.70
N LEU A 119 14.69 -6.96 17.77
CA LEU A 119 15.52 -6.70 16.60
C LEU A 119 16.86 -6.10 17.05
N LYS A 120 17.98 -6.75 16.66
CA LYS A 120 19.33 -6.32 17.07
C LYS A 120 19.72 -4.97 16.49
N GLN A 121 19.26 -4.70 15.27
CA GLN A 121 19.51 -3.46 14.56
C GLN A 121 18.20 -2.72 14.35
N GLU A 122 17.99 -1.67 15.14
CA GLU A 122 16.77 -0.89 15.08
C GLU A 122 16.67 -0.16 13.72
N MET A 123 15.52 -0.31 13.06
CA MET A 123 15.21 0.33 11.77
C MET A 123 14.23 1.47 11.94
N CYS A 124 13.28 1.33 12.87
CA CYS A 124 12.44 2.41 13.32
C CYS A 124 13.22 3.36 14.23
N PRO A 125 12.93 4.67 14.22
CA PRO A 125 13.51 5.61 15.18
C PRO A 125 13.22 5.18 16.64
N THR A 126 14.21 5.30 17.52
CA THR A 126 14.12 4.78 18.90
C THR A 126 14.36 5.80 20.00
N THR A 127 14.59 7.05 19.64
CA THR A 127 14.46 8.15 20.60
C THR A 127 12.98 8.38 20.91
N SER A 128 12.67 8.68 22.17
CA SER A 128 11.35 9.14 22.61
C SER A 128 11.45 10.63 22.98
N GLY A 129 10.44 11.41 22.65
CA GLY A 129 10.49 12.87 22.74
C GLY A 129 9.28 13.53 22.10
N SER A 130 9.25 14.86 22.04
CA SER A 130 8.07 15.57 21.52
C SER A 130 7.74 15.26 20.05
N ARG A 131 8.68 14.69 19.29
CA ARG A 131 8.53 14.34 17.87
C ARG A 131 8.23 12.87 17.62
N ASN A 132 8.35 12.03 18.65
CA ASN A 132 8.29 10.58 18.51
C ASN A 132 7.75 9.92 19.78
N LEU A 133 6.80 9.02 19.56
CA LEU A 133 6.12 8.24 20.57
C LEU A 133 6.42 6.76 20.30
N GLN A 134 6.63 5.99 21.35
CA GLN A 134 6.73 4.54 21.26
C GLN A 134 5.53 3.89 21.92
N LEU A 135 4.81 3.11 21.13
CA LEU A 135 3.74 2.23 21.53
C LEU A 135 4.22 0.77 21.43
N ARG A 136 3.44 -0.14 22.01
CA ARG A 136 3.68 -1.58 21.90
C ARG A 136 2.39 -2.29 21.54
N HIS A 137 2.50 -3.25 20.64
CA HIS A 137 1.45 -4.19 20.32
C HIS A 137 2.04 -5.60 20.33
N GLN A 138 1.75 -6.37 21.38
CA GLN A 138 2.33 -7.70 21.60
C GLN A 138 3.89 -7.69 21.56
N GLN A 139 4.51 -8.44 20.65
CA GLN A 139 5.96 -8.51 20.44
C GLN A 139 6.48 -7.49 19.42
N THR A 140 5.66 -6.51 19.04
CA THR A 140 6.00 -5.46 18.08
C THR A 140 6.11 -4.12 18.79
N ARG A 141 7.19 -3.40 18.53
CA ARG A 141 7.36 -1.98 18.88
C ARG A 141 6.79 -1.15 17.74
N VAL A 142 5.99 -0.15 18.08
CA VAL A 142 5.42 0.79 17.12
C VAL A 142 5.96 2.17 17.45
N THR A 143 6.78 2.73 16.57
CA THR A 143 7.24 4.11 16.68
C THR A 143 6.38 5.00 15.80
N VAL A 144 5.68 5.95 16.42
CA VAL A 144 4.94 7.01 15.74
C VAL A 144 5.80 8.26 15.76
N TYR A 145 6.11 8.87 14.62
CA TYR A 145 6.95 10.07 14.59
C TYR A 145 6.53 11.07 13.52
N ALA A 146 6.78 12.35 13.80
CA ALA A 146 6.53 13.42 12.86
C ALA A 146 7.64 13.50 11.79
N ALA A 147 7.26 13.38 10.52
CA ALA A 147 8.14 13.56 9.36
C ALA A 147 8.24 15.03 8.90
N SER A 148 7.21 15.83 9.20
CA SER A 148 7.20 17.26 8.88
C SER A 148 8.15 18.06 9.77
N LYS A 149 8.77 19.12 9.22
CA LYS A 149 9.68 20.00 9.98
C LYS A 149 8.94 21.04 10.80
N ASP A 150 7.80 21.51 10.31
CA ASP A 150 7.06 22.69 10.83
C ASP A 150 5.97 22.34 11.85
N ALA A 151 5.67 21.05 11.98
CA ALA A 151 4.77 20.47 12.97
C ALA A 151 5.41 19.20 13.49
N TYR A 152 5.36 18.98 14.81
CA TYR A 152 6.05 17.86 15.43
C TYR A 152 5.25 17.17 16.54
N ASP A 153 4.12 17.73 16.95
CA ASP A 153 3.32 17.18 18.05
C ASP A 153 2.58 15.91 17.60
N VAL A 154 2.95 14.78 18.17
CA VAL A 154 2.33 13.47 17.93
C VAL A 154 1.44 13.02 19.09
N SER A 155 1.09 13.91 20.03
CA SER A 155 0.31 13.58 21.23
C SER A 155 -1.07 12.98 20.93
N ALA A 156 -1.70 13.36 19.82
CA ALA A 156 -2.98 12.79 19.37
C ALA A 156 -2.90 11.27 19.08
N TRP A 157 -1.69 10.72 18.94
CA TRP A 157 -1.44 9.31 18.70
C TRP A 157 -1.14 8.51 19.96
N GLN A 158 -1.09 9.14 21.15
CA GLN A 158 -0.65 8.49 22.39
C GLN A 158 -1.55 7.34 22.83
N ASP A 159 -2.85 7.47 22.63
CA ASP A 159 -3.87 6.57 23.15
C ASP A 159 -4.61 5.78 22.05
N VAL A 160 -4.05 5.73 20.83
CA VAL A 160 -4.68 5.01 19.72
C VAL A 160 -4.69 3.51 19.99
N GLU A 161 -5.83 2.87 19.75
CA GLU A 161 -5.93 1.42 19.81
C GLU A 161 -5.31 0.80 18.55
N LEU A 162 -4.44 -0.18 18.74
CA LEU A 162 -3.63 -0.79 17.69
C LEU A 162 -4.06 -2.24 17.42
N THR A 163 -4.03 -2.65 16.15
CA THR A 163 -4.41 -3.99 15.70
C THR A 163 -3.52 -4.49 14.57
N THR A 164 -3.30 -5.81 14.48
CA THR A 164 -2.80 -6.47 13.27
C THR A 164 -3.94 -7.06 12.42
N ASP A 165 -5.16 -7.09 12.96
CA ASP A 165 -6.36 -7.56 12.28
C ASP A 165 -6.96 -6.40 11.45
N ILE A 166 -6.82 -6.50 10.13
CA ILE A 166 -7.30 -5.49 9.18
C ILE A 166 -8.83 -5.34 9.18
N ASP A 167 -9.56 -6.37 9.59
CA ASP A 167 -11.03 -6.31 9.62
C ASP A 167 -11.54 -5.44 10.77
N LYS A 168 -10.69 -5.14 11.77
CA LYS A 168 -11.00 -4.18 12.83
C LYS A 168 -10.75 -2.72 12.43
N VAL A 169 -10.00 -2.47 11.37
CA VAL A 169 -9.65 -1.10 10.96
C VAL A 169 -10.88 -0.40 10.36
N THR A 170 -11.33 0.68 10.98
CA THR A 170 -12.64 1.31 10.71
C THR A 170 -12.59 2.36 9.60
N TRP A 171 -11.42 2.96 9.36
CA TRP A 171 -11.15 3.87 8.26
C TRP A 171 -10.90 3.15 6.93
N LEU A 172 -10.93 1.82 6.94
CA LEU A 172 -10.94 0.99 5.73
C LEU A 172 -12.37 0.55 5.40
N HIS A 173 -12.72 0.63 4.12
CA HIS A 173 -14.03 0.25 3.59
C HIS A 173 -13.97 -1.02 2.75
#